data_AF-A0AAV3UA11-F1
#
_entry.id   AF-A0AAV3UA11-F1
#
_cell.length_a   1.000
_cell.length_b   1.000
_cell.length_c   1.000
_cell.angle_alpha   90.00
_cell.angle_beta   90.00
_cell.angle_gamma   90.00
#
_symmetry.space_group_name_H-M   'P 1'
#
loop_
_entity.id
_entity.type
_entity.pdbx_description
1 polymer ?
#
loop_
_entity_poly.entity_id
_entity_poly.type
_entity_poly.pdbx_seq_one_letter_code
_entity_poly.pdbx_strand_id
1 'polypeptide(L)'
;MLAEQDLRTLQDAGINNIETLASAAAAFLRAHPIYTVPLMPNALSEQEETFLRQGGAIGVGGANKDAASANVTIIAGEYAQMVATAHSQQEVAARLSVSTSRIRQRLDSGSLYAIDGPSGRVCPQFQFADGSTLPGLESVLEVISREAHPVAVQRFFLTVSPDLESDTLGRALSPRDWLLTGHSPESVKLLAREL
;
A
#
# COMPACT_ATOMS: atom_id res chain seq x y z
N MET A 1 4.72 -27.15 14.93
CA MET A 1 6.05 -27.61 14.49
C MET A 1 6.23 -27.08 13.07
N LEU A 2 7.26 -26.25 12.82
CA LEU A 2 7.51 -25.68 11.48
C LEU A 2 7.73 -26.82 10.47
N ALA A 3 7.32 -26.63 9.22
CA ALA A 3 7.58 -27.63 8.19
C ALA A 3 9.09 -27.78 8.01
N GLU A 4 9.56 -28.99 7.72
CA GLU A 4 11.00 -29.28 7.58
C GLU A 4 11.65 -28.41 6.50
N GLN A 5 10.86 -28.02 5.50
CA GLN A 5 11.28 -27.13 4.44
C GLN A 5 11.51 -25.69 4.92
N ASP A 6 10.65 -25.18 5.80
CA ASP A 6 10.81 -23.85 6.40
C ASP A 6 12.01 -23.82 7.36
N LEU A 7 12.23 -24.91 8.10
CA LEU A 7 13.40 -25.06 8.97
C LEU A 7 14.71 -25.04 8.17
N ARG A 8 14.74 -25.69 7.00
CA ARG A 8 15.88 -25.64 6.08
C ARG A 8 16.06 -24.24 5.48
N THR A 9 14.98 -23.58 5.08
CA THR A 9 15.04 -22.19 4.59
C THR A 9 15.59 -21.24 5.65
N LEU A 10 15.23 -21.42 6.92
CA LEU A 10 15.79 -20.63 8.03
C LEU A 10 17.26 -20.94 8.27
N GLN A 11 17.66 -22.22 8.21
CA GLN A 11 19.07 -22.62 8.38
C GLN A 11 19.96 -22.15 7.23
N ASP A 12 19.52 -22.28 5.99
CA ASP A 12 20.24 -21.83 4.79
C ASP A 12 20.38 -20.29 4.76
N ALA A 13 19.44 -19.58 5.37
CA ALA A 13 19.50 -18.13 5.59
C ALA A 13 20.36 -17.72 6.82
N GLY A 14 20.99 -18.69 7.51
CA GLY A 14 21.84 -18.44 8.69
C GLY A 14 21.07 -18.14 9.97
N ILE A 15 19.74 -18.32 9.99
CA ILE A 15 18.85 -18.03 11.12
C ILE A 15 18.68 -19.30 11.94
N ASN A 16 19.69 -19.58 12.75
CA ASN A 16 19.86 -20.87 13.43
C ASN A 16 19.41 -20.88 14.89
N ASN A 17 18.99 -19.74 15.45
CA ASN A 17 18.48 -19.66 16.81
C ASN A 17 17.45 -18.53 17.00
N ILE A 18 16.78 -18.54 18.15
CA ILE A 18 15.65 -17.64 18.42
C ILE A 18 16.09 -16.17 18.55
N GLU A 19 17.33 -15.91 18.95
CA GLU A 19 17.90 -14.56 19.09
C GLU A 19 18.29 -13.96 17.72
N THR A 20 18.79 -14.78 16.78
CA THR A 20 19.02 -14.37 15.38
C THR A 20 17.71 -14.19 14.62
N LEU A 21 16.69 -14.99 14.90
CA LEU A 21 15.34 -14.78 14.36
C LEU A 21 14.70 -13.51 14.91
N ALA A 22 14.84 -13.23 16.22
CA ALA A 22 14.36 -11.98 16.82
C ALA A 22 15.11 -10.75 16.28
N SER A 23 16.43 -10.84 16.07
CA SER A 23 17.22 -9.80 15.38
C SER A 23 16.82 -9.63 13.91
N ALA A 24 16.49 -10.70 13.20
CA ALA A 24 16.03 -10.65 11.81
C ALA A 24 14.61 -10.07 11.71
N ALA A 25 13.71 -10.39 12.65
CA ALA A 25 12.37 -9.81 12.74
C ALA A 25 12.41 -8.34 13.19
N ALA A 26 13.29 -7.97 14.12
CA ALA A 26 13.52 -6.57 14.50
C ALA A 26 14.26 -5.79 13.39
N ALA A 27 15.14 -6.43 12.61
CA ALA A 27 15.69 -5.86 11.38
C ALA A 27 14.61 -5.70 10.31
N PHE A 28 13.70 -6.66 10.18
CA PHE A 28 12.55 -6.61 9.27
C PHE A 28 11.57 -5.50 9.66
N LEU A 29 11.21 -5.33 10.93
CA LEU A 29 10.33 -4.24 11.39
C LEU A 29 11.03 -2.85 11.36
N ARG A 30 12.37 -2.81 11.47
CA ARG A 30 13.16 -1.59 11.20
C ARG A 30 13.32 -1.30 9.70
N ALA A 31 13.32 -2.33 8.86
CA ALA A 31 13.42 -2.25 7.40
C ALA A 31 12.06 -2.08 6.68
N HIS A 32 10.94 -2.37 7.36
CA HIS A 32 9.57 -2.30 6.82
C HIS A 32 8.65 -1.57 7.81
N PRO A 33 8.64 -0.22 7.81
CA PRO A 33 7.76 0.55 8.69
C PRO A 33 6.28 0.29 8.39
N ILE A 34 5.53 -0.03 9.45
CA ILE A 34 4.07 -0.05 9.50
C ILE A 34 3.53 1.30 9.01
N TYR A 35 2.45 1.29 8.22
CA TYR A 35 1.74 2.48 7.76
C TYR A 35 1.69 3.60 8.82
N THR A 36 2.59 4.56 8.65
CA THR A 36 2.48 5.92 9.15
C THR A 36 2.88 6.78 7.97
N VAL A 37 1.89 7.42 7.36
CA VAL A 37 2.07 8.33 6.22
C VAL A 37 2.93 9.53 6.67
N PRO A 38 3.77 10.18 5.82
CA PRO A 38 4.00 9.98 4.38
C PRO A 38 5.49 9.70 4.02
N LEU A 39 5.76 9.14 2.83
CA LEU A 39 7.05 9.37 2.16
C LEU A 39 6.83 10.01 0.80
N MET A 40 7.03 11.33 0.77
CA MET A 40 7.40 12.08 -0.44
C MET A 40 8.63 11.40 -1.07
N PRO A 41 8.69 11.18 -2.39
CA PRO A 41 9.96 10.88 -3.04
C PRO A 41 10.86 12.12 -2.93
N ASN A 42 11.77 12.17 -1.95
CA ASN A 42 12.72 13.27 -1.75
C ASN A 42 13.86 13.32 -2.80
N ALA A 43 13.65 12.80 -4.02
CA ALA A 43 14.64 12.92 -5.09
C ALA A 43 14.33 14.17 -5.92
N LEU A 44 15.09 15.23 -5.67
CA LEU A 44 15.08 16.48 -6.44
C LEU A 44 15.57 16.20 -7.88
N SER A 45 15.04 16.89 -8.89
CA SER A 45 15.54 16.79 -10.28
C SER A 45 16.86 17.55 -10.44
N GLU A 46 17.78 17.15 -11.33
CA GLU A 46 19.05 17.88 -11.56
C GLU A 46 18.87 19.39 -11.83
N GLN A 47 17.74 19.82 -12.39
CA GLN A 47 17.39 21.23 -12.58
C GLN A 47 16.83 21.89 -11.33
N GLU A 48 15.96 21.26 -10.54
CA GLU A 48 15.59 21.76 -9.20
C GLU A 48 16.79 21.77 -8.30
N GLU A 49 17.67 20.80 -8.47
CA GLU A 49 18.91 20.65 -7.76
C GLU A 49 19.86 21.79 -8.11
N THR A 50 20.00 22.07 -9.39
CA THR A 50 20.79 23.19 -9.90
C THR A 50 20.15 24.53 -9.54
N PHE A 51 18.83 24.66 -9.59
CA PHE A 51 18.08 25.86 -9.23
C PHE A 51 18.15 26.13 -7.73
N LEU A 52 18.03 25.10 -6.90
CA LEU A 52 18.22 25.16 -5.46
C LEU A 52 19.69 25.49 -5.15
N ARG A 53 20.66 24.87 -5.83
CA ARG A 53 22.10 25.22 -5.71
C ARG A 53 22.38 26.66 -6.11
N GLN A 54 21.78 27.15 -7.19
CA GLN A 54 21.88 28.54 -7.64
C GLN A 54 21.19 29.51 -6.66
N GLY A 55 20.15 29.04 -5.97
CA GLY A 55 19.54 29.72 -4.83
C GLY A 55 20.31 29.58 -3.51
N GLY A 56 21.46 28.88 -3.48
CA GLY A 56 22.33 28.70 -2.31
C GLY A 56 22.21 27.37 -1.55
N ALA A 57 21.41 26.41 -2.02
CA ALA A 57 21.20 25.11 -1.38
C ALA A 57 22.41 24.15 -1.55
N ILE A 58 22.65 23.31 -0.54
CA ILE A 58 23.78 22.37 -0.49
C ILE A 58 23.25 20.93 -0.30
N GLY A 59 23.78 19.96 -1.07
CA GLY A 59 23.53 18.51 -0.87
C GLY A 59 22.55 17.83 -1.84
N VAL A 60 22.65 18.10 -3.13
CA VAL A 60 21.53 18.07 -4.07
C VAL A 60 22.05 17.50 -5.42
N GLY A 61 21.93 16.19 -5.74
CA GLY A 61 22.40 15.60 -7.05
C GLY A 61 23.19 14.30 -7.09
N GLY A 62 22.50 13.16 -6.94
CA GLY A 62 23.02 11.86 -7.33
C GLY A 62 22.05 10.71 -7.02
N ALA A 63 21.73 9.88 -8.04
CA ALA A 63 21.00 8.63 -7.85
C ALA A 63 21.86 7.66 -7.02
N ASN A 64 21.71 7.76 -5.70
CA ASN A 64 22.37 6.87 -4.78
C ASN A 64 21.84 5.45 -5.05
N LYS A 65 22.66 4.55 -5.61
CA LYS A 65 22.27 3.14 -5.85
C LYS A 65 21.77 2.48 -4.57
N ASP A 66 22.26 2.94 -3.42
CA ASP A 66 21.79 2.50 -2.11
C ASP A 66 20.38 3.01 -1.79
N ALA A 67 20.02 4.22 -2.24
CA ALA A 67 18.65 4.76 -2.09
C ALA A 67 17.66 4.08 -3.05
N ALA A 68 18.08 3.76 -4.28
CA ALA A 68 17.25 2.98 -5.21
C ALA A 68 17.03 1.55 -4.70
N SER A 69 18.08 0.90 -4.17
CA SER A 69 18.00 -0.42 -3.54
C SER A 69 17.11 -0.42 -2.29
N ALA A 70 17.28 0.58 -1.41
CA ALA A 70 16.44 0.77 -0.23
C ALA A 70 14.96 0.98 -0.61
N ASN A 71 14.68 1.75 -1.66
CA ASN A 71 13.31 1.93 -2.17
C ASN A 71 12.69 0.61 -2.65
N VAL A 72 13.47 -0.24 -3.34
CA VAL A 72 12.99 -1.58 -3.76
C VAL A 72 12.70 -2.45 -2.54
N THR A 73 13.56 -2.44 -1.51
CA THR A 73 13.31 -3.18 -0.25
C THR A 73 12.04 -2.69 0.44
N ILE A 74 11.83 -1.38 0.54
CA ILE A 74 10.62 -0.80 1.14
C ILE A 74 9.38 -1.22 0.36
N ILE A 75 9.38 -1.07 -0.97
CA ILE A 75 8.24 -1.45 -1.82
C ILE A 75 7.95 -2.96 -1.71
N ALA A 76 9.00 -3.79 -1.68
CA ALA A 76 8.85 -5.23 -1.49
C ALA A 76 8.25 -5.57 -0.12
N GLY A 77 8.66 -4.87 0.93
CA GLY A 77 8.10 -5.00 2.26
C GLY A 77 6.64 -4.57 2.37
N GLU A 78 6.30 -3.42 1.79
CA GLU A 78 4.92 -2.94 1.74
C GLU A 78 4.02 -3.89 0.95
N TYR A 79 4.53 -4.44 -0.17
CA TYR A 79 3.81 -5.45 -0.93
C TYR A 79 3.65 -6.75 -0.12
N ALA A 80 4.71 -7.24 0.53
CA ALA A 80 4.66 -8.42 1.37
C ALA A 80 3.67 -8.24 2.54
N GLN A 81 3.66 -7.07 3.18
CA GLN A 81 2.68 -6.74 4.21
C GLN A 81 1.26 -6.68 3.64
N MET A 82 1.08 -6.07 2.47
CA MET A 82 -0.22 -6.02 1.80
C MET A 82 -0.75 -7.43 1.54
N VAL A 83 0.08 -8.33 1.00
CA VAL A 83 -0.28 -9.73 0.76
C VAL A 83 -0.56 -10.46 2.07
N ALA A 84 0.29 -10.31 3.08
CA ALA A 84 0.16 -11.00 4.37
C ALA A 84 -1.07 -10.57 5.17
N THR A 85 -1.54 -9.34 4.96
CA THR A 85 -2.71 -8.79 5.66
C THR A 85 -3.98 -8.82 4.82
N ALA A 86 -3.88 -9.00 3.50
CA ALA A 86 -5.03 -9.07 2.62
C ALA A 86 -5.97 -10.23 2.98
N HIS A 87 -7.26 -10.03 2.71
CA HIS A 87 -8.28 -11.04 2.94
C HIS A 87 -8.40 -11.99 1.74
N SER A 88 -8.53 -13.28 2.03
CA SER A 88 -8.98 -14.26 1.06
C SER A 88 -10.40 -13.95 0.57
N GLN A 89 -10.78 -14.48 -0.60
CA GLN A 89 -12.14 -14.33 -1.13
C GLN A 89 -13.22 -14.88 -0.17
N GLN A 90 -12.89 -15.91 0.63
CA GLN A 90 -13.79 -16.48 1.62
C GLN A 90 -14.00 -15.55 2.82
N GLU A 91 -12.94 -14.93 3.32
CA GLU A 91 -13.03 -13.94 4.40
C GLU A 91 -13.81 -12.70 3.94
N VAL A 92 -13.57 -12.23 2.71
CA VAL A 92 -14.35 -11.11 2.15
C VAL A 92 -15.83 -11.49 1.99
N ALA A 93 -16.12 -12.69 1.52
CA ALA A 93 -17.50 -13.18 1.38
C ALA A 93 -18.23 -13.19 2.73
N ALA A 94 -17.57 -13.71 3.77
CA ALA A 94 -18.10 -13.69 5.14
C ALA A 94 -18.29 -12.25 5.66
N ARG A 95 -17.29 -11.38 5.46
CA ARG A 95 -17.31 -9.99 5.91
C ARG A 95 -18.47 -9.20 5.29
N LEU A 96 -18.69 -9.37 3.98
CA LEU A 96 -19.72 -8.67 3.23
C LEU A 96 -21.08 -9.40 3.26
N SER A 97 -21.19 -10.54 3.96
CA SER A 97 -22.39 -11.39 4.00
C SER A 97 -22.92 -11.78 2.60
N VAL A 98 -22.01 -12.15 1.69
CA VAL A 98 -22.34 -12.61 0.32
C VAL A 98 -21.64 -13.93 0.00
N SER A 99 -21.98 -14.54 -1.14
CA SER A 99 -21.30 -15.76 -1.60
C SER A 99 -19.89 -15.49 -2.13
N THR A 100 -19.01 -16.48 -2.04
CA THR A 100 -17.68 -16.45 -2.67
C THR A 100 -17.75 -16.28 -4.20
N SER A 101 -18.80 -16.81 -4.84
CA SER A 101 -19.09 -16.59 -6.26
C SER A 101 -19.34 -15.11 -6.56
N ARG A 102 -20.11 -14.42 -5.71
CA ARG A 102 -20.34 -12.98 -5.84
C ARG A 102 -19.05 -12.18 -5.67
N ILE A 103 -18.16 -12.59 -4.76
CA ILE A 103 -16.82 -11.96 -4.63
C ILE A 103 -16.01 -12.15 -5.91
N ARG A 104 -15.97 -13.35 -6.47
CA ARG A 104 -15.25 -13.62 -7.73
C ARG A 104 -15.76 -12.74 -8.87
N GLN A 105 -17.08 -12.61 -9.03
CA GLN A 105 -17.67 -11.69 -10.02
C GLN A 105 -17.25 -10.24 -9.81
N ARG A 106 -17.15 -9.78 -8.55
CA ARG A 106 -16.68 -8.43 -8.24
C ARG A 106 -15.19 -8.23 -8.58
N LEU A 107 -14.36 -9.23 -8.33
CA LEU A 107 -12.96 -9.21 -8.73
C LEU A 107 -12.80 -9.21 -10.26
N ASP A 108 -13.60 -9.99 -10.97
CA ASP A 108 -13.53 -10.08 -12.43
C ASP A 108 -14.04 -8.82 -13.12
N SER A 109 -15.07 -8.17 -12.54
CA SER A 109 -15.58 -6.87 -13.01
C SER A 109 -14.70 -5.68 -12.62
N GLY A 110 -13.78 -5.83 -11.66
CA GLY A 110 -12.98 -4.73 -11.12
C GLY A 110 -13.70 -3.86 -10.09
N SER A 111 -14.92 -4.23 -9.68
CA SER A 111 -15.68 -3.55 -8.61
C SER A 111 -15.16 -3.86 -7.19
N LEU A 112 -14.11 -4.68 -7.11
CA LEU A 112 -13.29 -4.91 -5.93
C LEU A 112 -11.85 -5.17 -6.39
N TYR A 113 -10.89 -4.58 -5.69
CA TYR A 113 -9.46 -4.68 -6.00
C TYR A 113 -8.86 -5.96 -5.41
N ALA A 114 -8.01 -6.62 -6.18
CA ALA A 114 -7.25 -7.76 -5.74
C ALA A 114 -5.82 -7.75 -6.29
N ILE A 115 -4.96 -8.45 -5.57
CA ILE A 115 -3.57 -8.71 -5.94
C ILE A 115 -3.33 -10.22 -5.90
N ASP A 116 -2.25 -10.66 -6.55
CA ASP A 116 -1.83 -12.05 -6.47
C ASP A 116 -1.20 -12.37 -5.11
N GLY A 117 -1.77 -13.36 -4.43
CA GLY A 117 -1.25 -13.93 -3.19
C GLY A 117 -0.80 -15.39 -3.36
N PRO A 118 -0.24 -16.01 -2.30
CA PRO A 118 0.36 -17.35 -2.38
C PRO A 118 -0.61 -18.46 -2.80
N SER A 119 -1.90 -18.29 -2.54
CA SER A 119 -2.96 -19.27 -2.83
C SER A 119 -4.02 -18.73 -3.79
N GLY A 120 -3.69 -17.68 -4.55
CA GLY A 120 -4.58 -17.01 -5.50
C GLY A 120 -4.86 -15.55 -5.13
N ARG A 121 -5.81 -14.93 -5.85
CA ARG A 121 -6.17 -13.51 -5.66
C ARG A 121 -6.68 -13.23 -4.24
N VAL A 122 -6.05 -12.26 -3.58
CA VAL A 122 -6.40 -11.74 -2.25
C VAL A 122 -6.78 -10.27 -2.33
N CYS A 123 -7.58 -9.79 -1.38
CA CYS A 123 -8.16 -8.45 -1.37
C CYS A 123 -7.49 -7.59 -0.28
N PRO A 124 -6.71 -6.56 -0.64
CA PRO A 124 -6.08 -5.66 0.33
C PRO A 124 -7.08 -5.00 1.29
N GLN A 125 -6.69 -4.82 2.56
CA GLN A 125 -7.58 -4.39 3.64
C GLN A 125 -8.11 -2.97 3.50
N PHE A 126 -7.39 -2.07 2.82
CA PHE A 126 -7.74 -0.65 2.72
C PHE A 126 -9.17 -0.42 2.19
N GLN A 127 -9.69 -1.38 1.43
CA GLN A 127 -11.00 -1.36 0.76
C GLN A 127 -12.19 -1.57 1.69
N PHE A 128 -11.97 -1.98 2.94
CA PHE A 128 -13.04 -2.42 3.83
C PHE A 128 -13.10 -1.60 5.12
N ALA A 129 -14.33 -1.35 5.58
CA ALA A 129 -14.65 -0.79 6.88
C ALA A 129 -16.06 -1.26 7.29
N ASP A 130 -16.29 -1.47 8.58
CA ASP A 130 -17.63 -1.69 9.16
C ASP A 130 -18.51 -2.75 8.43
N GLY A 131 -17.89 -3.84 7.97
CA GLY A 131 -18.60 -4.93 7.27
C GLY A 131 -18.98 -4.61 5.81
N SER A 132 -18.55 -3.48 5.26
CA SER A 132 -18.78 -3.09 3.87
C SER A 132 -17.47 -2.76 3.14
N THR A 133 -17.58 -2.53 1.83
CA THR A 133 -16.54 -1.82 1.07
C THR A 133 -16.64 -0.31 1.30
N LEU A 134 -15.59 0.44 0.96
CA LEU A 134 -15.65 1.90 1.02
C LEU A 134 -16.81 2.44 0.15
N PRO A 135 -17.55 3.45 0.60
CA PRO A 135 -18.56 4.11 -0.22
C PRO A 135 -17.95 4.62 -1.53
N GLY A 136 -18.59 4.34 -2.67
CA GLY A 136 -18.10 4.78 -3.98
C GLY A 136 -16.82 4.09 -4.49
N LEU A 137 -16.30 3.07 -3.79
CA LEU A 137 -15.04 2.39 -4.14
C LEU A 137 -14.99 1.96 -5.62
N GLU A 138 -16.04 1.33 -6.11
CA GLU A 138 -16.12 0.83 -7.49
C GLU A 138 -15.82 1.95 -8.51
N SER A 139 -16.47 3.11 -8.36
CA SER A 139 -16.25 4.25 -9.26
C SER A 139 -14.84 4.86 -9.16
N VAL A 140 -14.15 4.68 -8.04
CA VAL A 140 -12.75 5.07 -7.87
C VAL A 140 -11.83 4.07 -8.55
N LEU A 141 -12.07 2.77 -8.36
CA LEU A 141 -11.27 1.71 -8.99
C LEU A 141 -11.37 1.76 -10.53
N GLU A 142 -12.51 2.16 -11.09
CA GLU A 142 -12.71 2.32 -12.53
C GLU A 142 -11.77 3.32 -13.19
N VAL A 143 -11.32 4.35 -12.45
CA VAL A 143 -10.44 5.41 -13.00
C VAL A 143 -8.97 5.19 -12.73
N ILE A 144 -8.61 4.20 -11.90
CA ILE A 144 -7.21 3.82 -11.63
C ILE A 144 -6.67 3.04 -12.84
N SER A 145 -5.45 3.37 -13.28
CA SER A 145 -4.80 2.60 -14.34
C SER A 145 -4.68 1.12 -13.97
N ARG A 146 -4.97 0.24 -14.94
CA ARG A 146 -4.75 -1.21 -14.75
C ARG A 146 -3.28 -1.58 -14.58
N GLU A 147 -2.39 -0.67 -14.95
CA GLU A 147 -0.93 -0.81 -14.85
C GLU A 147 -0.40 -0.23 -13.52
N ALA A 148 -1.24 0.42 -12.72
CA ALA A 148 -0.85 1.02 -11.45
C ALA A 148 -0.31 -0.05 -10.48
N HIS A 149 0.88 0.19 -9.94
CA HIS A 149 1.53 -0.74 -9.03
C HIS A 149 0.70 -0.87 -7.73
N PRO A 150 0.48 -2.09 -7.19
CA PRO A 150 -0.41 -2.26 -6.04
C PRO A 150 -0.04 -1.44 -4.80
N VAL A 151 1.26 -1.31 -4.54
CA VAL A 151 1.77 -0.46 -3.45
C VAL A 151 1.37 1.01 -3.65
N ALA A 152 1.39 1.53 -4.89
CA ALA A 152 0.94 2.89 -5.19
C ALA A 152 -0.56 3.05 -4.92
N VAL A 153 -1.37 2.06 -5.32
CA VAL A 153 -2.82 2.05 -5.02
C VAL A 153 -3.08 2.05 -3.51
N GLN A 154 -2.36 1.21 -2.74
CA GLN A 154 -2.51 1.21 -1.28
C GLN A 154 -2.08 2.54 -0.66
N ARG A 155 -0.95 3.11 -1.11
CA ARG A 155 -0.45 4.44 -0.69
C ARG A 155 -1.45 5.53 -0.95
N PHE A 156 -2.03 5.54 -2.13
CA PHE A 156 -3.09 6.46 -2.47
C PHE A 156 -4.23 6.41 -1.44
N PHE A 157 -4.82 5.24 -1.19
CA PHE A 157 -5.98 5.16 -0.29
C PHE A 157 -5.65 5.52 1.16
N LEU A 158 -4.44 5.24 1.64
CA LEU A 158 -4.10 5.35 3.04
C LEU A 158 -3.32 6.63 3.38
N THR A 159 -2.84 7.38 2.39
CA THR A 159 -2.08 8.64 2.56
C THR A 159 -2.99 9.85 2.65
N VAL A 160 -2.84 10.65 3.70
CA VAL A 160 -3.48 11.97 3.80
C VAL A 160 -3.07 12.83 2.61
N SER A 161 -4.07 13.36 1.91
CA SER A 161 -3.87 14.26 0.78
C SER A 161 -4.27 15.69 1.16
N PRO A 162 -3.41 16.71 0.89
CA PRO A 162 -3.78 18.11 1.08
C PRO A 162 -4.91 18.56 0.14
N ASP A 163 -5.17 17.83 -0.95
CA ASP A 163 -6.27 18.12 -1.88
C ASP A 163 -7.64 17.60 -1.36
N LEU A 164 -7.65 16.89 -0.23
CA LEU A 164 -8.83 16.36 0.43
C LEU A 164 -9.03 17.00 1.81
N GLU A 165 -9.08 18.33 1.84
CA GLU A 165 -9.43 19.10 3.03
C GLU A 165 -10.94 19.06 3.31
N SER A 166 -11.30 18.56 4.49
CA SER A 166 -12.69 18.53 4.94
C SER A 166 -13.00 19.79 5.73
N ASP A 167 -13.85 20.66 5.18
CA ASP A 167 -14.36 21.84 5.90
C ASP A 167 -15.09 21.45 7.19
N THR A 168 -15.85 20.35 7.14
CA THR A 168 -16.65 19.86 8.28
C THR A 168 -15.76 19.35 9.42
N LEU A 169 -14.63 18.71 9.12
CA LEU A 169 -13.72 18.14 10.11
C LEU A 169 -12.50 19.02 10.40
N GLY A 170 -12.30 20.11 9.65
CA GLY A 170 -11.20 21.05 9.80
C GLY A 170 -9.82 20.45 9.57
N ARG A 171 -9.69 19.42 8.72
CA ARG A 171 -8.40 18.76 8.43
C ARG A 171 -8.39 18.05 7.08
N ALA A 172 -7.19 17.85 6.55
CA ALA A 172 -6.93 16.96 5.42
C ALA A 172 -7.17 15.48 5.77
N LEU A 173 -7.69 14.72 4.81
CA LEU A 173 -8.01 13.31 4.94
C LEU A 173 -7.25 12.44 3.93
N SER A 174 -7.13 11.16 4.23
CA SER A 174 -6.79 10.16 3.21
C SER A 174 -8.00 9.92 2.29
N PRO A 175 -7.82 9.46 1.04
CA PRO A 175 -8.94 9.05 0.20
C PRO A 175 -9.85 8.02 0.86
N ARG A 176 -9.30 7.09 1.63
CA ARG A 176 -10.11 6.14 2.42
C ARG A 176 -10.99 6.86 3.43
N ASP A 177 -10.40 7.71 4.27
CA ASP A 177 -11.15 8.41 5.32
C ASP A 177 -12.16 9.42 4.74
N TRP A 178 -11.83 10.03 3.61
CA TRP A 178 -12.73 10.89 2.85
C TRP A 178 -14.02 10.16 2.45
N LEU A 179 -13.88 8.97 1.86
CA LEU A 179 -15.03 8.14 1.48
C LEU A 179 -15.81 7.63 2.70
N LEU A 180 -15.12 7.23 3.77
CA LEU A 180 -15.77 6.75 5.00
C LEU A 180 -16.54 7.82 5.75
N THR A 181 -16.10 9.07 5.66
CA THR A 181 -16.79 10.22 6.26
C THR A 181 -17.93 10.76 5.38
N GLY A 182 -18.25 10.09 4.27
CA GLY A 182 -19.39 10.40 3.42
C GLY A 182 -19.19 11.57 2.47
N HIS A 183 -17.95 12.04 2.28
CA HIS A 183 -17.66 13.07 1.28
C HIS A 183 -17.76 12.49 -0.14
N SER A 184 -17.90 13.39 -1.14
CA SER A 184 -18.09 13.00 -2.54
C SER A 184 -16.90 12.17 -3.08
N PRO A 185 -17.15 11.00 -3.71
CA PRO A 185 -16.10 10.23 -4.38
C PRO A 185 -15.42 10.94 -5.55
N GLU A 186 -16.02 11.99 -6.12
CA GLU A 186 -15.47 12.67 -7.31
C GLU A 186 -14.10 13.31 -7.06
N SER A 187 -13.86 13.88 -5.87
CA SER A 187 -12.54 14.43 -5.52
C SER A 187 -11.47 13.33 -5.49
N VAL A 188 -11.83 12.16 -4.94
CA VAL A 188 -10.94 10.99 -4.90
C VAL A 188 -10.68 10.46 -6.30
N LYS A 189 -11.71 10.38 -7.16
CA LYS A 189 -11.57 9.96 -8.56
C LYS A 189 -10.63 10.86 -9.34
N LEU A 190 -10.66 12.17 -9.11
CA LEU A 190 -9.76 13.10 -9.78
C LEU A 190 -8.30 12.78 -9.46
N LEU A 191 -7.98 12.59 -8.18
CA LEU A 191 -6.63 12.23 -7.75
C LEU A 191 -6.21 10.82 -8.22
N ALA A 192 -7.15 9.88 -8.24
CA ALA A 192 -6.90 8.50 -8.64
C ALA A 192 -6.48 8.34 -10.12
N ARG A 193 -6.78 9.32 -10.98
CA ARG A 193 -6.36 9.32 -12.40
C ARG A 193 -4.86 9.55 -12.59
N GLU A 194 -4.18 10.07 -11.57
CA GLU A 194 -2.74 10.32 -11.59
C GLU A 194 -1.91 9.08 -11.17
N LEU A 195 -2.57 7.94 -10.92
CA LEU A 195 -1.95 6.64 -10.60
C LEU A 195 -1.71 5.78 -11.84
#